data_AF-A0A9D1F673-F1
#
_entry.id   AF-A0A9D1F673-F1
#
_cell.length_a   1.000
_cell.length_b   1.000
_cell.length_c   1.000
_cell.angle_alpha   90.00
_cell.angle_beta   90.00
_cell.angle_gamma   90.00
#
_symmetry.space_group_name_H-M   'P 1'
#
loop_
_entity.id
_entity.type
_entity.pdbx_description
1 polymer ?
#
loop_
_entity_poly.entity_id
_entity_poly.type
_entity_poly.pdbx_seq_one_letter_code
_entity_poly.pdbx_strand_id
1 'polypeptide(L)'
;MKPSIYDFRQFGTASITTRTVSDITTIQTALTSTIQMILLGCMVVVLLLAWGIMRSAAPLFKKLQKLLDRMSTVLLENITGVRVVRAFNLDGLSFFFINLFVVIVYWLCGGEIDTGNLQIGDITAVIEYALMVMFFLMMAQMVILTLPRALECCDRVQAVLDHTPEIRDMVRENPQEANDKKDAVLEFKDVSFRFADAEENTLNHLNFQCRRGETTAIIGGTGSGKSTVASLILRFHDVTEGQISLNGTDIRKMTQSFLRDHLGYVQQKAWLFSGTIASNLRYSNTNAPDDALMHAVDVAQAGEFVRSLPDVLCLPEQ
;
A
#
# COMPACT_ATOMS: atom_id res chain seq x y z
N MET A 1 4.33 -11.35 -13.90
CA MET A 1 5.13 -11.57 -12.68
C MET A 1 4.14 -11.69 -11.53
N LYS A 2 3.94 -12.90 -10.98
CA LYS A 2 2.89 -13.16 -9.97
C LYS A 2 3.55 -13.16 -8.57
N PRO A 3 3.15 -12.30 -7.62
CA PRO A 3 3.73 -12.27 -6.27
C PRO A 3 3.50 -13.58 -5.51
N SER A 4 4.43 -13.92 -4.61
CA SER A 4 4.39 -15.16 -3.80
C SER A 4 3.47 -15.01 -2.59
N ILE A 5 3.00 -16.12 -2.02
CA ILE A 5 2.17 -16.13 -0.80
C ILE A 5 2.91 -15.55 0.42
N TYR A 6 4.24 -15.64 0.45
CA TYR A 6 5.03 -14.98 1.50
C TYR A 6 4.92 -13.45 1.41
N ASP A 7 4.97 -12.87 0.20
CA ASP A 7 4.75 -11.43 -0.01
C ASP A 7 3.35 -11.03 0.48
N PHE A 8 2.33 -11.85 0.22
CA PHE A 8 0.97 -11.62 0.72
C PHE A 8 0.84 -11.71 2.24
N ARG A 9 1.65 -12.53 2.92
CA ARG A 9 1.71 -12.57 4.39
C ARG A 9 2.44 -11.37 4.97
N GLN A 10 3.49 -10.90 4.31
CA GLN A 10 4.27 -9.74 4.76
C GLN A 10 3.49 -8.43 4.58
N PHE A 11 2.75 -8.28 3.49
CA PHE A 11 1.99 -7.07 3.19
C PHE A 11 0.51 -7.13 3.65
N GLY A 12 -0.09 -8.32 3.75
CA GLY A 12 -1.51 -8.50 4.05
C GLY A 12 -2.40 -8.17 2.84
N THR A 13 -3.27 -9.10 2.42
CA THR A 13 -4.12 -8.96 1.22
C THR A 13 -5.04 -7.74 1.23
N ALA A 14 -5.65 -7.44 2.39
CA ALA A 14 -6.44 -6.23 2.60
C ALA A 14 -5.61 -4.94 2.50
N SER A 15 -4.30 -5.02 2.80
CA SER A 15 -3.40 -3.88 2.66
C SER A 15 -3.11 -3.61 1.19
N ILE A 16 -2.94 -4.63 0.34
CA ILE A 16 -2.56 -4.44 -1.06
C ILE A 16 -3.68 -3.79 -1.88
N THR A 17 -4.93 -4.20 -1.70
CA THR A 17 -6.08 -3.58 -2.37
C THR A 17 -6.28 -2.13 -1.91
N THR A 18 -6.22 -1.90 -0.60
CA THR A 18 -6.35 -0.55 -0.04
C THR A 18 -5.17 0.34 -0.45
N ARG A 19 -3.95 -0.22 -0.53
CA ARG A 19 -2.76 0.49 -0.98
C ARG A 19 -2.81 0.82 -2.46
N THR A 20 -3.16 -0.12 -3.33
CA THR A 20 -3.23 0.16 -4.77
C THR A 20 -4.31 1.18 -5.12
N VAL A 21 -5.48 1.12 -4.48
CA VAL A 21 -6.52 2.15 -4.64
C VAL A 21 -6.01 3.50 -4.11
N SER A 22 -5.37 3.50 -2.93
CA SER A 22 -4.73 4.69 -2.38
C SER A 22 -3.65 5.25 -3.32
N ASP A 23 -2.83 4.41 -3.93
CA ASP A 23 -1.75 4.80 -4.82
C ASP A 23 -2.30 5.41 -6.11
N ILE A 24 -3.37 4.83 -6.68
CA ILE A 24 -4.07 5.41 -7.84
C ILE A 24 -4.64 6.79 -7.49
N THR A 25 -5.30 6.93 -6.33
CA THR A 25 -5.79 8.24 -5.89
C THR A 25 -4.65 9.22 -5.64
N THR A 26 -3.50 8.74 -5.19
CA THR A 26 -2.30 9.55 -4.96
C THR A 26 -1.68 10.01 -6.28
N ILE A 27 -1.63 9.16 -7.29
CA ILE A 27 -1.18 9.52 -8.66
C ILE A 27 -2.13 10.54 -9.29
N GLN A 28 -3.44 10.35 -9.14
CA GLN A 28 -4.44 11.32 -9.60
C GLN A 28 -4.26 12.67 -8.90
N THR A 29 -3.97 12.65 -7.60
CA THR A 29 -3.67 13.87 -6.82
C THR A 29 -2.34 14.50 -7.26
N ALA A 30 -1.34 13.70 -7.64
CA ALA A 30 -0.06 14.17 -8.17
C ALA A 30 -0.21 14.82 -9.56
N LEU A 31 -1.08 14.30 -10.41
CA LEU A 31 -1.38 14.92 -11.71
C LEU A 31 -2.08 16.27 -11.51
N THR A 32 -3.01 16.32 -10.57
CA THR A 32 -3.66 17.58 -10.14
C THR A 32 -2.63 18.56 -9.54
N SER A 33 -1.65 18.06 -8.80
CA SER A 33 -0.58 18.88 -8.22
C SER A 33 0.44 19.35 -9.27
N THR A 34 0.68 18.62 -10.37
CA THR A 34 1.51 19.13 -11.49
C THR A 34 0.87 20.31 -12.20
N ILE A 35 -0.46 20.32 -12.35
CA ILE A 35 -1.21 21.47 -12.85
C ILE A 35 -1.10 22.65 -11.86
N GLN A 36 -1.12 22.36 -10.55
CA GLN A 36 -0.82 23.36 -9.52
C GLN A 36 0.66 23.79 -9.54
N MET A 37 1.61 22.97 -10.00
CA MET A 37 3.03 23.34 -10.12
C MET A 37 3.28 24.39 -11.21
N ILE A 38 2.45 24.45 -12.24
CA ILE A 38 2.52 25.53 -13.25
C ILE A 38 2.12 26.87 -12.60
N LEU A 39 1.11 26.87 -11.74
CA LEU A 39 0.75 28.02 -10.89
C LEU A 39 1.81 28.30 -9.82
N LEU A 40 2.45 27.24 -9.30
CA LEU A 40 3.57 27.33 -8.36
C LEU A 40 4.82 27.94 -9.01
N GLY A 41 5.04 27.75 -10.31
CA GLY A 41 6.13 28.40 -11.05
C GLY A 41 6.04 29.93 -10.98
N CYS A 42 4.83 30.48 -11.12
CA CYS A 42 4.56 31.90 -10.90
C CYS A 42 4.80 32.30 -9.42
N MET A 43 4.48 31.41 -8.47
CA MET A 43 4.76 31.63 -7.05
C MET A 43 6.24 31.49 -6.68
N VAL A 44 7.04 30.67 -7.37
CA VAL A 44 8.49 30.50 -7.16
C VAL A 44 9.22 31.78 -7.54
N VAL A 45 8.78 32.50 -8.57
CA VAL A 45 9.32 33.84 -8.90
C VAL A 45 9.09 34.82 -7.74
N VAL A 46 7.92 34.77 -7.12
CA VAL A 46 7.58 35.57 -5.91
C VAL A 46 8.38 35.11 -4.68
N LEU A 47 8.60 33.80 -4.53
CA LEU A 47 9.39 33.23 -3.44
C LEU A 47 10.89 33.45 -3.60
N LEU A 48 11.43 33.60 -4.82
CA LEU A 48 12.82 33.97 -5.07
C LEU A 48 13.07 35.44 -4.68
N LEU A 49 12.11 36.32 -4.96
CA LEU A 49 12.09 37.69 -4.44
C LEU A 49 12.02 37.68 -2.91
N ALA A 50 11.15 36.87 -2.32
CA ALA A 50 11.04 36.71 -0.88
C ALA A 50 12.31 36.08 -0.25
N TRP A 51 12.96 35.14 -0.93
CA TRP A 51 14.22 34.52 -0.51
C TRP A 51 15.37 35.52 -0.51
N GLY A 52 15.42 36.42 -1.49
CA GLY A 52 16.37 37.54 -1.49
C GLY A 52 16.21 38.43 -0.25
N ILE A 53 14.96 38.71 0.13
CA ILE A 53 14.62 39.46 1.35
C ILE A 53 14.96 38.64 2.61
N MET A 54 14.66 37.33 2.61
CA MET A 54 14.83 36.42 3.74
C MET A 54 16.31 36.10 4.02
N ARG A 55 17.17 36.06 2.99
CA ARG A 55 18.63 35.93 3.14
C ARG A 55 19.23 37.15 3.85
N SER A 56 18.67 38.33 3.60
CA SER A 56 19.04 39.56 4.31
C SER A 56 18.52 39.58 5.75
N ALA A 57 17.31 39.03 5.98
CA ALA A 57 16.71 38.90 7.31
C ALA A 57 17.27 37.74 8.17
N ALA A 58 17.86 36.71 7.55
CA ALA A 58 18.41 35.52 8.22
C ALA A 58 19.49 35.79 9.29
N PRO A 59 20.49 36.68 9.09
CA PRO A 59 21.45 37.00 10.15
C PRO A 59 20.78 37.72 11.35
N LEU A 60 19.71 38.47 11.11
CA LEU A 60 18.90 39.12 12.15
C LEU A 60 18.05 38.07 12.90
N PHE A 61 17.43 37.15 12.16
CA PHE A 61 16.67 36.04 12.71
C PHE A 61 17.53 35.09 13.54
N LYS A 62 18.78 34.79 13.14
CA LYS A 62 19.70 33.98 13.97
C LYS A 62 20.09 34.66 15.28
N LYS A 63 20.24 35.98 15.29
CA LYS A 63 20.46 36.75 16.53
C LYS A 63 19.22 36.74 17.42
N LEU A 64 18.04 36.88 16.82
CA LEU A 64 16.75 36.81 17.51
C LEU A 64 16.47 35.40 18.06
N GLN A 65 16.83 34.36 17.30
CA GLN A 65 16.64 32.96 17.66
C GLN A 65 17.58 32.55 18.79
N LYS A 66 18.84 33.01 18.82
CA LYS A 66 19.73 32.81 19.99
C LYS A 66 19.23 33.50 21.26
N LEU A 67 18.59 34.66 21.14
CA LEU A 67 17.98 35.35 22.27
C LEU A 67 16.70 34.64 22.73
N LEU A 68 15.85 34.24 21.80
CA LEU A 68 14.63 33.48 22.05
C LEU A 68 14.92 32.08 22.61
N ASP A 69 15.96 31.39 22.18
CA ASP A 69 16.34 30.06 22.68
C ASP A 69 16.88 30.16 24.11
N ARG A 70 17.65 31.21 24.42
CA ARG A 70 18.05 31.50 25.81
C ARG A 70 16.85 31.82 26.69
N MET A 71 15.88 32.59 26.21
CA MET A 71 14.64 32.84 26.95
C MET A 71 13.76 31.59 27.05
N SER A 72 13.68 30.82 25.98
CA SER A 72 12.82 29.64 25.86
C SER A 72 13.35 28.49 26.67
N THR A 73 14.67 28.32 26.79
CA THR A 73 15.26 27.29 27.67
C THR A 73 15.01 27.63 29.14
N VAL A 74 15.15 28.90 29.52
CA VAL A 74 14.84 29.39 30.88
C VAL A 74 13.33 29.36 31.18
N LEU A 75 12.47 29.50 30.17
CA LEU A 75 11.01 29.37 30.28
C LEU A 75 10.54 27.90 30.24
N LEU A 76 11.20 27.03 29.49
CA LEU A 76 10.89 25.60 29.34
C LEU A 76 11.35 24.79 30.54
N GLU A 77 12.43 25.20 31.22
CA GLU A 77 12.76 24.69 32.54
C GLU A 77 11.66 25.00 33.58
N ASN A 78 10.83 26.02 33.34
CA ASN A 78 9.77 26.43 34.28
C ASN A 78 8.35 26.09 33.85
N ILE A 79 8.06 25.76 32.59
CA ILE A 79 6.67 25.56 32.13
C ILE A 79 6.54 24.38 31.17
N THR A 80 5.96 23.30 31.68
CA THR A 80 5.25 22.25 30.92
C THR A 80 4.23 22.89 29.95
N GLY A 81 4.60 23.10 28.69
CA GLY A 81 3.80 23.93 27.77
C GLY A 81 3.60 23.41 26.34
N VAL A 82 4.17 22.27 25.94
CA VAL A 82 4.06 21.80 24.53
C VAL A 82 2.63 21.36 24.16
N ARG A 83 1.79 21.00 25.14
CA ARG A 83 0.35 20.74 24.90
C ARG A 83 -0.45 22.01 24.59
N VAL A 84 0.04 23.18 25.00
CA VAL A 84 -0.69 24.44 24.85
C VAL A 84 -0.66 24.93 23.40
N VAL A 85 0.47 24.79 22.69
CA VAL A 85 0.61 25.20 21.29
C VAL A 85 -0.25 24.37 20.33
N ARG A 86 -0.50 23.09 20.66
CA ARG A 86 -1.42 22.23 19.90
C ARG A 86 -2.90 22.45 20.27
N ALA A 87 -3.17 23.03 21.44
CA ALA A 87 -4.50 23.41 21.92
C ALA A 87 -4.97 24.78 21.39
N PHE A 88 -4.04 25.64 20.98
CA PHE A 88 -4.36 26.83 20.20
C PHE A 88 -4.58 26.42 18.74
N ASN A 89 -5.86 26.33 18.33
CA ASN A 89 -6.26 26.25 16.94
C ASN A 89 -5.56 27.36 16.14
N LEU A 90 -4.50 27.02 15.40
CA LEU A 90 -3.77 27.94 14.52
C LEU A 90 -4.71 28.58 13.49
N ASP A 91 -5.75 27.85 13.10
CA ASP A 91 -6.82 28.34 12.23
C ASP A 91 -7.56 29.54 12.86
N GLY A 92 -7.92 29.42 14.15
CA GLY A 92 -8.62 30.48 14.89
C GLY A 92 -7.75 31.71 15.12
N LEU A 93 -6.47 31.53 15.43
CA LEU A 93 -5.51 32.63 15.51
C LEU A 93 -5.30 33.32 14.15
N SER A 94 -5.23 32.54 13.07
CA SER A 94 -5.08 33.08 11.72
C SER A 94 -6.28 33.96 11.34
N PHE A 95 -7.51 33.53 11.63
CA PHE A 95 -8.70 34.37 11.43
C PHE A 95 -8.69 35.64 12.27
N PHE A 96 -8.24 35.57 13.53
CA PHE A 96 -8.11 36.76 14.37
C PHE A 96 -7.11 37.77 13.79
N PHE A 97 -5.95 37.32 13.33
CA PHE A 97 -4.94 38.20 12.70
C PHE A 97 -5.41 38.78 11.36
N ILE A 98 -6.15 38.01 10.56
CA ILE A 98 -6.77 38.50 9.31
C ILE A 98 -7.75 39.63 9.61
N ASN A 99 -8.66 39.43 10.57
CA ASN A 99 -9.63 40.46 10.93
C ASN A 99 -8.94 41.70 11.52
N LEU A 100 -7.92 41.53 12.36
CA LEU A 100 -7.13 42.65 12.89
C LEU A 100 -6.43 43.43 11.77
N PHE A 101 -5.85 42.73 10.79
CA PHE A 101 -5.21 43.35 9.63
C PHE A 101 -6.21 44.13 8.77
N VAL A 102 -7.41 43.58 8.53
CA VAL A 102 -8.49 44.28 7.81
C VAL A 102 -8.88 45.57 8.53
N VAL A 103 -9.03 45.53 9.87
CA VAL A 103 -9.33 46.72 10.67
C VAL A 103 -8.23 47.77 10.56
N ILE A 104 -6.95 47.36 10.57
CA ILE A 104 -5.81 48.26 10.38
C ILE A 104 -5.82 48.90 8.99
N VAL A 105 -6.09 48.11 7.94
CA VAL A 105 -6.21 48.63 6.57
C VAL A 105 -7.36 49.63 6.45
N TYR A 106 -8.53 49.32 7.03
CA TYR A 106 -9.66 50.26 7.09
C TYR A 106 -9.29 51.57 7.79
N TRP A 107 -8.59 51.49 8.93
CA TRP A 107 -8.16 52.67 9.69
C TRP A 107 -7.20 53.55 8.86
N LEU A 108 -6.20 52.94 8.23
CA LEU A 108 -5.22 53.65 7.41
C LEU A 108 -5.83 54.26 6.15
N CYS A 109 -6.70 53.51 5.45
CA CYS A 109 -7.41 54.01 4.28
C CYS A 109 -8.41 55.12 4.64
N GLY A 110 -9.05 55.06 5.81
CA GLY A 110 -10.00 56.07 6.27
C GLY A 110 -9.35 57.45 6.48
N GLY A 111 -8.11 57.50 6.97
CA GLY A 111 -7.37 58.75 7.15
C GLY A 111 -7.03 59.47 5.83
N GLU A 112 -6.84 58.71 4.75
CA GLU A 112 -6.54 59.24 3.41
C GLU A 112 -7.81 59.65 2.61
N ILE A 113 -9.00 59.33 3.12
CA ILE A 113 -10.27 59.86 2.55
C ILE A 113 -10.44 61.33 2.96
N ASP A 114 -10.14 61.65 4.22
CA ASP A 114 -10.36 62.99 4.78
C ASP A 114 -9.43 64.04 4.13
N THR A 115 -8.27 63.60 3.63
CA THR A 115 -7.32 64.42 2.87
C THR A 115 -7.69 64.58 1.39
N GLY A 116 -8.71 63.85 0.89
CA GLY A 116 -9.18 63.91 -0.49
C GLY A 116 -8.30 63.20 -1.52
N ASN A 117 -7.30 62.42 -1.08
CA ASN A 117 -6.36 61.73 -1.96
C ASN A 117 -6.90 60.42 -2.56
N LEU A 118 -7.91 59.81 -1.93
CA LEU A 118 -8.45 58.51 -2.34
C LEU A 118 -9.97 58.55 -2.56
N GLN A 119 -10.44 57.91 -3.63
CA GLN A 119 -11.87 57.68 -3.85
C GLN A 119 -12.32 56.43 -3.11
N ILE A 120 -13.63 56.34 -2.84
CA ILE A 120 -14.24 55.19 -2.15
C ILE A 120 -13.98 53.87 -2.91
N GLY A 121 -13.92 53.91 -4.25
CA GLY A 121 -13.62 52.75 -5.09
C GLY A 121 -12.18 52.22 -4.95
N ASP A 122 -11.21 53.09 -4.72
CA ASP A 122 -9.80 52.70 -4.56
C ASP A 122 -9.61 51.88 -3.27
N ILE A 123 -10.36 52.21 -2.22
CA ILE A 123 -10.30 51.54 -0.92
C ILE A 123 -10.92 50.14 -1.00
N THR A 124 -12.05 50.01 -1.70
CA THR A 124 -12.64 48.68 -1.94
C THR A 124 -11.67 47.76 -2.67
N ALA A 125 -10.95 48.27 -3.67
CA ALA A 125 -9.94 47.49 -4.40
C ALA A 125 -8.73 47.10 -3.53
N VAL A 126 -8.20 48.03 -2.72
CA VAL A 126 -7.07 47.75 -1.81
C VAL A 126 -7.44 46.68 -0.78
N ILE A 127 -8.66 46.72 -0.24
CA ILE A 127 -9.14 45.73 0.73
C ILE A 127 -9.32 44.36 0.07
N GLU A 128 -9.88 44.31 -1.12
CA GLU A 128 -10.02 43.05 -1.88
C GLU A 128 -8.65 42.41 -2.16
N TYR A 129 -7.66 43.19 -2.61
CA TYR A 129 -6.31 42.70 -2.82
C TYR A 129 -5.62 42.27 -1.53
N ALA A 130 -5.81 43.01 -0.44
CA ALA A 130 -5.30 42.66 0.89
C ALA A 130 -5.84 41.31 1.39
N LEU A 131 -7.14 41.06 1.19
CA LEU A 131 -7.76 39.77 1.51
C LEU A 131 -7.24 38.63 0.62
N MET A 132 -7.09 38.85 -0.68
CA MET A 132 -6.52 37.86 -1.60
C MET A 132 -5.10 37.45 -1.19
N VAL A 133 -4.24 38.42 -0.85
CA VAL A 133 -2.86 38.16 -0.39
C VAL A 133 -2.85 37.29 0.87
N MET A 134 -3.76 37.54 1.81
CA MET A 134 -3.87 36.72 3.03
C MET A 134 -4.32 35.28 2.74
N PHE A 135 -5.24 35.07 1.79
CA PHE A 135 -5.62 33.72 1.37
C PHE A 135 -4.46 32.94 0.74
N PHE A 136 -3.64 33.59 -0.10
CA PHE A 136 -2.44 32.96 -0.66
C PHE A 136 -1.42 32.60 0.42
N LEU A 137 -1.26 33.45 1.44
CA LEU A 137 -0.38 33.17 2.57
C LEU A 137 -0.89 31.96 3.40
N MET A 138 -2.21 31.84 3.57
CA MET A 138 -2.84 30.71 4.25
C MET A 138 -2.69 29.39 3.47
N MET A 139 -2.71 29.43 2.14
CA MET A 139 -2.41 28.25 1.32
C MET A 139 -0.92 27.88 1.37
N ALA A 140 -0.03 28.86 1.36
CA ALA A 140 1.41 28.62 1.42
C ALA A 140 1.83 27.92 2.72
N GLN A 141 1.29 28.31 3.88
CA GLN A 141 1.59 27.65 5.15
C GLN A 141 1.13 26.18 5.18
N MET A 142 -0.02 25.87 4.56
CA MET A 142 -0.54 24.49 4.48
C MET A 142 0.40 23.59 3.69
N VAL A 143 0.98 24.10 2.60
CA VAL A 143 2.00 23.39 1.82
C VAL A 143 3.26 23.15 2.66
N ILE A 144 3.74 24.16 3.39
CA ILE A 144 4.95 24.06 4.24
C ILE A 144 4.79 22.95 5.30
N LEU A 145 3.61 22.80 5.89
CA LEU A 145 3.35 21.77 6.91
C LEU A 145 3.07 20.38 6.31
N THR A 146 2.54 20.31 5.09
CA THR A 146 2.15 19.03 4.45
C THR A 146 3.29 18.41 3.65
N LEU A 147 4.16 19.22 3.07
CA LEU A 147 5.25 18.76 2.19
C LEU A 147 6.20 17.75 2.85
N PRO A 148 6.68 17.96 4.11
CA PRO A 148 7.56 16.98 4.75
C PRO A 148 6.89 15.61 4.94
N ARG A 149 5.58 15.60 5.25
CA ARG A 149 4.82 14.36 5.42
C ARG A 149 4.65 13.60 4.10
N ALA A 150 4.52 14.33 2.99
CA ALA A 150 4.40 13.72 1.66
C ALA A 150 5.71 13.00 1.26
N LEU A 151 6.87 13.60 1.58
CA LEU A 151 8.18 13.00 1.29
C LEU A 151 8.38 11.66 2.01
N GLU A 152 8.00 11.57 3.29
CA GLU A 152 8.06 10.30 4.04
C GLU A 152 7.17 9.20 3.45
N CYS A 153 6.05 9.56 2.80
CA CYS A 153 5.21 8.60 2.09
C CYS A 153 5.90 8.06 0.83
N CYS A 154 6.60 8.92 0.09
CA CYS A 154 7.34 8.53 -1.12
C CYS A 154 8.41 7.47 -0.81
N ASP A 155 9.17 7.65 0.27
CA ASP A 155 10.22 6.68 0.67
C ASP A 155 9.63 5.29 0.94
N ARG A 156 8.45 5.23 1.59
CA ARG A 156 7.77 3.95 1.85
C ARG A 156 7.26 3.27 0.59
N VAL A 157 6.73 4.04 -0.37
CA VAL A 157 6.27 3.49 -1.66
C VAL A 157 7.46 2.96 -2.46
N GLN A 158 8.56 3.72 -2.49
CA GLN A 158 9.78 3.32 -3.18
C GLN A 158 10.34 2.00 -2.63
N ALA A 159 10.34 1.82 -1.30
CA ALA A 159 10.78 0.57 -0.68
C ALA A 159 9.98 -0.67 -1.15
N VAL A 160 8.70 -0.51 -1.49
CA VAL A 160 7.85 -1.60 -2.02
C VAL A 160 8.15 -1.83 -3.51
N LEU A 161 8.32 -0.76 -4.29
CA LEU A 161 8.60 -0.86 -5.72
C LEU A 161 9.99 -1.46 -6.01
N ASP A 162 10.97 -1.16 -5.16
CA ASP A 162 12.34 -1.67 -5.28
C ASP A 162 12.49 -3.09 -4.70
N HIS A 163 11.46 -3.63 -4.04
CA HIS A 163 11.51 -4.97 -3.47
C HIS A 163 11.49 -6.03 -4.57
N THR A 164 12.53 -6.85 -4.61
CA THR A 164 12.62 -7.99 -5.53
C THR A 164 11.86 -9.20 -5.00
N PRO A 165 10.93 -9.81 -5.75
CA PRO A 165 10.20 -11.00 -5.30
C PRO A 165 11.16 -12.16 -5.00
N GLU A 166 10.92 -12.86 -3.90
CA GLU A 166 11.76 -13.97 -3.41
C GLU A 166 11.78 -15.15 -4.39
N ILE A 167 10.62 -15.51 -4.95
CA ILE A 167 10.50 -16.63 -5.90
C ILE A 167 10.46 -16.11 -7.33
N ARG A 168 11.53 -16.38 -8.07
CA ARG A 168 11.64 -16.07 -9.50
C ARG A 168 11.60 -17.35 -10.32
N ASP A 169 10.85 -17.31 -11.41
CA ASP A 169 10.94 -18.36 -12.42
C ASP A 169 12.32 -18.26 -13.07
N MET A 170 13.18 -19.24 -12.80
CA MET A 170 14.55 -19.29 -13.34
C MET A 170 14.58 -19.72 -14.82
N VAL A 171 13.43 -20.13 -15.36
CA VAL A 171 13.28 -20.65 -16.73
C VAL A 171 12.16 -19.88 -17.42
N ARG A 172 12.39 -19.46 -18.67
CA ARG A 172 11.38 -18.77 -19.51
C ARG A 172 10.49 -19.74 -20.29
N GLU A 173 10.97 -20.95 -20.50
CA GLU A 173 10.27 -22.01 -21.24
C GLU A 173 9.90 -23.14 -20.28
N ASN A 174 8.70 -23.69 -20.44
CA ASN A 174 8.30 -24.85 -19.68
C ASN A 174 9.14 -26.04 -20.12
N PRO A 175 9.58 -26.92 -19.20
CA PRO A 175 10.18 -28.18 -19.61
C PRO A 175 9.21 -28.91 -20.52
N GLN A 176 9.73 -29.53 -21.59
CA GLN A 176 8.93 -30.45 -22.41
C GLN A 176 8.26 -31.45 -21.47
N GLU A 177 6.96 -31.68 -21.63
CA GLU A 177 6.24 -32.69 -20.87
C GLU A 177 7.03 -33.98 -20.96
N ALA A 178 7.64 -34.38 -19.84
CA ALA A 178 8.42 -35.60 -19.80
C ALA A 178 7.46 -36.74 -20.11
N ASN A 179 7.64 -37.38 -21.26
CA ASN A 179 6.79 -38.44 -21.79
C ASN A 179 6.89 -39.75 -20.98
N ASP A 180 7.46 -39.67 -19.77
CA ASP A 180 7.74 -40.82 -18.94
C ASP A 180 6.65 -40.99 -17.90
N LYS A 181 5.94 -42.12 -18.03
CA LYS A 181 5.13 -42.78 -17.01
C LYS A 181 5.99 -43.18 -15.81
N LYS A 182 6.61 -42.23 -15.13
CA LYS A 182 7.25 -42.48 -13.83
C LYS A 182 6.16 -42.79 -12.81
N ASP A 183 6.46 -43.79 -11.99
CA ASP A 183 5.55 -44.28 -10.95
C ASP A 183 5.41 -43.22 -9.83
N ALA A 184 6.53 -42.57 -9.46
CA ALA A 184 6.54 -41.43 -8.54
C ALA A 184 6.18 -40.12 -9.25
N VAL A 185 5.03 -39.54 -8.88
CA VAL A 185 4.53 -38.25 -9.39
C VAL A 185 5.21 -37.09 -8.65
N LEU A 186 5.37 -37.21 -7.34
CA LEU A 186 6.01 -36.21 -6.49
C LEU A 186 7.06 -36.87 -5.63
N GLU A 187 8.25 -36.29 -5.56
CA GLU A 187 9.38 -36.86 -4.82
C GLU A 187 10.12 -35.78 -4.05
N PHE A 188 10.29 -36.00 -2.75
CA PHE A 188 11.12 -35.21 -1.84
C PHE A 188 12.43 -35.96 -1.61
N LYS A 189 13.56 -35.35 -1.99
CA LYS A 189 14.91 -35.87 -1.74
C LYS A 189 15.64 -34.95 -0.79
N ASP A 190 15.84 -35.46 0.41
CA ASP A 190 16.63 -34.85 1.47
C ASP A 190 16.27 -33.38 1.72
N VAL A 191 14.97 -33.10 1.79
CA VAL A 191 14.47 -31.72 1.84
C VAL A 191 14.56 -31.18 3.27
N SER A 192 15.31 -30.09 3.41
CA SER A 192 15.32 -29.27 4.62
C SER A 192 14.84 -27.86 4.30
N PHE A 193 14.05 -27.28 5.21
CA PHE A 193 13.45 -25.97 5.01
C PHE A 193 13.39 -25.16 6.30
N ARG A 194 13.75 -23.89 6.17
CA ARG A 194 13.70 -22.87 7.22
C ARG A 194 13.04 -21.61 6.70
N PHE A 195 12.12 -21.05 7.47
CA PHE A 195 11.58 -19.72 7.18
C PHE A 195 12.65 -18.64 7.43
N ALA A 196 12.62 -17.54 6.68
CA ALA A 196 13.64 -16.48 6.77
C ALA A 196 13.74 -15.85 8.17
N ASP A 197 12.64 -15.86 8.93
CA ASP A 197 12.50 -15.34 10.29
C ASP A 197 12.71 -16.40 11.39
N ALA A 198 13.00 -17.65 11.03
CA ALA A 198 13.22 -18.74 11.98
C ALA A 198 14.71 -19.05 12.14
N GLU A 199 15.17 -19.27 13.38
CA GLU A 199 16.54 -19.71 13.64
C GLU A 199 16.75 -21.19 13.32
N GLU A 200 15.73 -22.02 13.55
CA GLU A 200 15.77 -23.47 13.35
C GLU A 200 14.96 -23.93 12.14
N ASN A 201 15.42 -25.01 11.53
CA ASN A 201 14.73 -25.66 10.42
C ASN A 201 13.36 -26.20 10.86
N THR A 202 12.31 -25.82 10.13
CA THR A 202 10.96 -26.37 10.34
C THR A 202 10.84 -27.81 9.83
N LEU A 203 11.57 -28.13 8.76
CA LEU A 203 11.63 -29.47 8.17
C LEU A 203 13.09 -29.87 8.01
N ASN A 204 13.43 -31.11 8.36
CA ASN A 204 14.79 -31.66 8.30
C ASN A 204 14.80 -32.98 7.55
N HIS A 205 15.63 -33.10 6.51
CA HIS A 205 15.94 -34.34 5.78
C HIS A 205 14.70 -35.17 5.39
N LEU A 206 13.67 -34.49 4.87
CA LEU A 206 12.41 -35.12 4.50
C LEU A 206 12.58 -35.92 3.20
N ASN A 207 12.27 -37.22 3.26
CA ASN A 207 12.42 -38.16 2.15
C ASN A 207 11.14 -38.98 1.98
N PHE A 208 10.36 -38.70 0.93
CA PHE A 208 9.16 -39.50 0.58
C PHE A 208 8.76 -39.30 -0.88
N GLN A 209 7.93 -40.22 -1.38
CA GLN A 209 7.41 -40.21 -2.76
C GLN A 209 5.89 -40.42 -2.75
N CYS A 210 5.17 -39.67 -3.56
CA CYS A 210 3.76 -39.92 -3.87
C CYS A 210 3.66 -40.62 -5.23
N ARG A 211 3.03 -41.79 -5.27
CA ARG A 211 2.87 -42.60 -6.49
C ARG A 211 1.59 -42.28 -7.23
N ARG A 212 1.59 -42.56 -8.54
CA ARG A 212 0.44 -42.31 -9.41
C ARG A 212 -0.75 -43.19 -9.00
N GLY A 213 -1.89 -42.55 -8.73
CA GLY A 213 -3.12 -43.25 -8.36
C GLY A 213 -3.23 -43.65 -6.89
N GLU A 214 -2.20 -43.38 -6.08
CA GLU A 214 -2.23 -43.64 -4.64
C GLU A 214 -2.56 -42.36 -3.85
N THR A 215 -3.34 -42.51 -2.78
CA THR A 215 -3.59 -41.42 -1.82
C THR A 215 -2.56 -41.48 -0.71
N THR A 216 -1.66 -40.51 -0.67
CA THR A 216 -0.66 -40.37 0.40
C THR A 216 -1.21 -39.50 1.54
N ALA A 217 -1.28 -40.04 2.75
CA ALA A 217 -1.72 -39.30 3.94
C ALA A 217 -0.52 -38.87 4.80
N ILE A 218 -0.42 -37.56 5.09
CA ILE A 218 0.60 -37.00 5.99
C ILE A 218 -0.05 -36.71 7.34
N ILE A 219 0.40 -37.41 8.39
CA ILE A 219 -0.20 -37.36 9.73
C ILE A 219 0.85 -36.84 10.72
N GLY A 220 0.42 -36.02 11.68
CA GLY A 220 1.29 -35.50 12.74
C GLY A 220 0.60 -34.45 13.62
N GLY A 221 1.18 -34.16 14.78
CA GLY A 221 0.63 -33.16 15.73
C GLY A 221 0.63 -31.72 15.19
N THR A 222 -0.10 -30.81 15.83
CA THR A 222 -0.09 -29.38 15.47
C THR A 222 1.35 -28.84 15.50
N GLY A 223 1.73 -28.04 14.50
CA GLY A 223 3.09 -27.51 14.38
C GLY A 223 4.11 -28.45 13.73
N SER A 224 3.76 -29.69 13.38
CA SER A 224 4.68 -30.67 12.77
C SER A 224 5.07 -30.38 11.30
N GLY A 225 4.80 -29.19 10.77
CA GLY A 225 5.18 -28.80 9.40
C GLY A 225 4.29 -29.33 8.26
N LYS A 226 3.14 -29.97 8.52
CA LYS A 226 2.24 -30.51 7.46
C LYS A 226 1.83 -29.46 6.43
N SER A 227 1.38 -28.30 6.91
CA SER A 227 0.99 -27.18 6.03
C SER A 227 2.20 -26.58 5.29
N THR A 228 3.38 -26.68 5.89
CA THR A 228 4.65 -26.27 5.26
C THR A 228 4.98 -27.18 4.08
N VAL A 229 4.81 -28.50 4.21
CA VAL A 229 4.98 -29.44 3.10
C VAL A 229 4.06 -29.08 1.93
N ALA A 230 2.77 -28.85 2.18
CA ALA A 230 1.83 -28.42 1.14
C ALA A 230 2.24 -27.10 0.48
N SER A 231 2.78 -26.16 1.26
CA SER A 231 3.25 -24.86 0.76
C SER A 231 4.50 -24.99 -0.13
N LEU A 232 5.40 -25.93 0.19
CA LEU A 232 6.59 -26.23 -0.63
C LEU A 232 6.22 -26.91 -1.95
N ILE A 233 5.21 -27.80 -1.96
CA ILE A 233 4.71 -28.45 -3.19
C ILE A 233 4.17 -27.40 -4.17
N LEU A 234 3.45 -26.40 -3.67
CA LEU A 234 2.92 -25.29 -4.47
C LEU A 234 3.95 -24.22 -4.83
N ARG A 235 5.20 -24.41 -4.37
CA ARG A 235 6.32 -23.49 -4.51
C ARG A 235 5.94 -22.08 -4.05
N PHE A 236 5.32 -22.00 -2.86
CA PHE A 236 5.15 -20.75 -2.13
C PHE A 236 6.40 -20.36 -1.34
N HIS A 237 7.28 -21.34 -1.11
CA HIS A 237 8.63 -21.18 -0.62
C HIS A 237 9.55 -22.10 -1.43
N ASP A 238 10.79 -21.68 -1.65
CA ASP A 238 11.84 -22.57 -2.17
C ASP A 238 12.52 -23.31 -1.01
N VAL A 239 12.97 -24.54 -1.26
CA VAL A 239 13.66 -25.37 -0.26
C VAL A 239 15.06 -24.81 0.04
N THR A 240 15.49 -24.90 1.30
CA THR A 240 16.83 -24.47 1.73
C THR A 240 17.88 -25.48 1.29
N GLU A 241 17.59 -26.77 1.48
CA GLU A 241 18.44 -27.89 1.07
C GLU A 241 17.59 -29.00 0.44
N GLY A 242 18.23 -29.83 -0.40
CA GLY A 242 17.57 -30.91 -1.12
C GLY A 242 16.84 -30.45 -2.38
N GLN A 243 15.91 -31.29 -2.85
CA GLN A 243 15.10 -31.00 -4.02
C GLN A 243 13.73 -31.66 -3.96
N ILE A 244 12.74 -30.98 -4.56
CA ILE A 244 11.40 -31.50 -4.80
C ILE A 244 11.23 -31.63 -6.30
N SER A 245 10.81 -32.82 -6.77
CA SER A 245 10.58 -33.06 -8.19
C SER A 245 9.14 -33.50 -8.47
N LEU A 246 8.57 -32.93 -9.53
CA LEU A 246 7.28 -33.32 -10.10
C LEU A 246 7.52 -34.06 -11.43
N ASN A 247 7.00 -35.28 -11.56
CA ASN A 247 7.24 -36.18 -12.69
C ASN A 247 8.75 -36.33 -13.03
N GLY A 248 9.61 -36.30 -12.00
CA GLY A 248 11.06 -36.39 -12.13
C GLY A 248 11.78 -35.10 -12.56
N THR A 249 11.08 -33.98 -12.75
CA THR A 249 11.68 -32.66 -13.00
C THR A 249 11.62 -31.81 -11.74
N ASP A 250 12.73 -31.17 -11.36
CA ASP A 250 12.77 -30.28 -10.19
C ASP A 250 11.79 -29.11 -10.37
N ILE A 251 10.97 -28.82 -9.36
CA ILE A 251 9.98 -27.74 -9.38
C ILE A 251 10.60 -26.35 -9.62
N ARG A 252 11.89 -26.17 -9.31
CA ARG A 252 12.65 -24.93 -9.58
C ARG A 252 12.96 -24.72 -11.06
N LYS A 253 12.94 -25.79 -11.85
CA LYS A 253 13.16 -25.79 -13.30
C LYS A 253 11.86 -25.67 -14.11
N MET A 254 10.73 -25.45 -13.44
CA MET A 254 9.41 -25.25 -14.06
C MET A 254 8.95 -23.82 -13.79
N THR A 255 8.09 -23.27 -14.66
CA THR A 255 7.40 -22.01 -14.34
C THR A 255 6.36 -22.25 -13.26
N GLN A 256 6.09 -21.24 -12.44
CA GLN A 256 5.06 -21.34 -11.39
C GLN A 256 3.66 -21.58 -11.97
N SER A 257 3.36 -21.05 -13.17
CA SER A 257 2.07 -21.31 -13.81
C SER A 257 1.93 -22.77 -14.16
N PHE A 258 2.92 -23.34 -14.87
CA PHE A 258 2.89 -24.74 -15.27
C PHE A 258 2.77 -25.68 -14.07
N LEU A 259 3.55 -25.43 -13.00
CA LEU A 259 3.48 -26.23 -11.78
C LEU A 259 2.08 -26.19 -11.14
N ARG A 260 1.49 -24.99 -11.00
CA ARG A 260 0.22 -24.81 -10.30
C ARG A 260 -0.99 -25.24 -11.14
N ASP A 261 -0.89 -25.20 -12.47
CA ASP A 261 -1.93 -25.72 -13.37
C ASP A 261 -2.06 -27.26 -13.28
N HIS A 262 -1.00 -27.95 -12.83
CA HIS A 262 -0.99 -29.41 -12.59
C HIS A 262 -1.35 -29.82 -11.16
N LEU A 263 -1.62 -28.85 -10.26
CA LEU A 263 -1.88 -29.10 -8.85
C LEU A 263 -3.22 -28.52 -8.42
N GLY A 264 -4.10 -29.36 -7.87
CA GLY A 264 -5.28 -28.90 -7.15
C GLY A 264 -4.96 -28.63 -5.68
N TYR A 265 -5.37 -27.48 -5.16
CA TYR A 265 -5.16 -27.13 -3.75
C TYR A 265 -6.46 -26.73 -3.06
N VAL A 266 -6.78 -27.40 -1.97
CA VAL A 266 -7.93 -27.08 -1.10
C VAL A 266 -7.38 -26.55 0.22
N GLN A 267 -7.72 -25.30 0.54
CA GLN A 267 -7.26 -24.64 1.76
C GLN A 267 -8.03 -25.14 2.99
N GLN A 268 -7.36 -25.10 4.15
CA GLN A 268 -7.99 -25.45 5.43
C GLN A 268 -9.16 -24.51 5.78
N LYS A 269 -9.06 -23.23 5.42
CA LYS A 269 -10.15 -22.25 5.51
C LYS A 269 -10.52 -21.86 4.08
N ALA A 270 -11.73 -22.22 3.65
CA ALA A 270 -12.23 -21.82 2.34
C ALA A 270 -12.37 -20.30 2.29
N TRP A 271 -11.86 -19.71 1.21
CA TRP A 271 -12.07 -18.30 0.88
C TRP A 271 -12.92 -18.24 -0.37
N LEU A 272 -13.94 -17.40 -0.34
CA LEU A 272 -14.84 -17.21 -1.46
C LEU A 272 -14.87 -15.73 -1.82
N PHE A 273 -15.09 -15.43 -3.10
CA PHE A 273 -15.10 -14.08 -3.62
C PHE A 273 -16.53 -13.56 -3.73
N SER A 274 -16.70 -12.26 -3.51
CA SER A 274 -17.99 -11.60 -3.74
C SER A 274 -18.43 -11.82 -5.19
N GLY A 275 -19.59 -12.45 -5.36
CA GLY A 275 -20.08 -12.89 -6.65
C GLY A 275 -21.09 -14.02 -6.49
N THR A 276 -21.38 -14.71 -7.57
CA THR A 276 -22.29 -15.86 -7.58
C THR A 276 -21.55 -17.17 -7.31
N ILE A 277 -22.29 -18.21 -6.90
CA ILE A 277 -21.75 -19.58 -6.77
C ILE A 277 -21.08 -20.01 -8.08
N ALA A 278 -21.72 -19.77 -9.23
CA ALA A 278 -21.12 -20.09 -10.54
C ALA A 278 -19.80 -19.34 -10.78
N SER A 279 -19.69 -18.07 -10.38
CA SER A 279 -18.46 -17.29 -10.56
C SER A 279 -17.31 -17.81 -9.71
N ASN A 280 -17.59 -18.24 -8.48
CA ASN A 280 -16.61 -18.86 -7.59
C ASN A 280 -16.15 -20.24 -8.13
N LEU A 281 -17.08 -21.05 -8.64
CA LEU A 281 -16.74 -22.36 -9.22
C LEU A 281 -15.93 -22.23 -10.54
N ARG A 282 -16.20 -21.19 -11.33
CA ARG A 282 -15.48 -20.88 -12.58
C ARG A 282 -14.14 -20.18 -12.38
N TYR A 283 -13.70 -19.98 -11.14
CA TYR A 283 -12.48 -19.23 -10.86
C TYR A 283 -11.22 -19.86 -11.50
N SER A 284 -11.14 -21.20 -11.56
CA SER A 284 -10.04 -21.91 -12.22
C SER A 284 -10.25 -22.08 -13.73
N ASN A 285 -11.49 -22.18 -14.19
CA ASN A 285 -11.83 -22.33 -15.60
C ASN A 285 -13.09 -21.51 -15.94
N THR A 286 -12.87 -20.32 -16.49
CA THR A 286 -13.93 -19.36 -16.83
C THR A 286 -14.90 -19.90 -17.87
N ASN A 287 -14.45 -20.83 -18.72
CA ASN A 287 -15.23 -21.41 -19.81
C ASN A 287 -15.91 -22.74 -19.45
N ALA A 288 -15.86 -23.15 -18.18
CA ALA A 288 -16.51 -24.40 -17.76
C ALA A 288 -18.04 -24.31 -17.95
N PRO A 289 -18.66 -25.29 -18.63
CA PRO A 289 -20.11 -25.31 -18.82
C PRO A 289 -20.84 -25.64 -17.51
N ASP A 290 -22.11 -25.23 -17.39
CA ASP A 290 -22.89 -25.35 -16.12
C ASP A 290 -23.07 -26.80 -15.67
N ASP A 291 -23.13 -27.75 -16.61
CA ASP A 291 -23.20 -29.19 -16.32
C ASP A 291 -21.95 -29.71 -15.61
N ALA A 292 -20.76 -29.28 -16.04
CA ALA A 292 -19.49 -29.59 -15.40
C ALA A 292 -19.41 -28.98 -13.98
N LEU A 293 -19.97 -27.79 -13.78
CA LEU A 293 -20.06 -27.17 -12.46
C LEU A 293 -20.95 -27.98 -11.53
N MET A 294 -22.15 -28.35 -11.99
CA MET A 294 -23.08 -29.15 -11.20
C MET A 294 -22.53 -30.54 -10.87
N HIS A 295 -21.81 -31.16 -11.80
CA HIS A 295 -21.10 -32.42 -11.53
C HIS A 295 -20.05 -32.25 -10.42
N ALA A 296 -19.25 -31.17 -10.45
CA ALA A 296 -18.28 -30.88 -9.39
C ALA A 296 -18.95 -30.64 -8.02
N VAL A 297 -20.07 -29.92 -8.01
CA VAL A 297 -20.88 -29.66 -6.81
C VAL A 297 -21.47 -30.96 -6.23
N ASP A 298 -21.94 -31.87 -7.09
CA ASP A 298 -22.46 -33.18 -6.68
C ASP A 298 -21.35 -34.06 -6.09
N VAL A 299 -20.17 -34.11 -6.71
CA VAL A 299 -18.99 -34.81 -6.18
C VAL A 299 -18.54 -34.25 -4.83
N ALA A 300 -18.62 -32.92 -4.66
CA ALA A 300 -18.31 -32.24 -3.41
C ALA A 300 -19.41 -32.39 -2.33
N GLN A 301 -20.50 -33.12 -2.61
CA GLN A 301 -21.65 -33.30 -1.72
C GLN A 301 -22.35 -31.98 -1.33
N ALA A 302 -22.27 -30.97 -2.20
CA ALA A 302 -22.94 -29.69 -2.03
C ALA A 302 -24.21 -29.56 -2.89
N GLY A 303 -24.55 -30.57 -3.70
CA GLY A 303 -25.66 -30.53 -4.65
C GLY A 303 -27.02 -30.24 -4.05
N GLU A 304 -27.36 -30.86 -2.93
CA GLU A 304 -28.64 -30.64 -2.25
C GLU A 304 -28.79 -29.20 -1.74
N PHE A 305 -27.73 -28.66 -1.14
CA PHE A 305 -27.69 -27.29 -0.67
C PHE A 305 -27.86 -26.29 -1.83
N VAL A 306 -27.06 -26.44 -2.88
CA VAL A 306 -27.09 -25.52 -4.04
C VAL A 306 -28.43 -25.56 -4.76
N ARG A 307 -29.07 -26.74 -4.89
CA ARG A 307 -30.39 -26.89 -5.52
C ARG A 307 -31.56 -26.39 -4.66
N SER A 308 -31.40 -26.32 -3.34
CA SER A 308 -32.44 -25.79 -2.44
C SER A 308 -32.57 -24.27 -2.51
N LEU A 309 -31.60 -23.59 -3.12
CA LEU A 309 -31.57 -22.14 -3.23
C LEU A 309 -32.45 -21.64 -4.39
N PRO A 310 -33.15 -20.50 -4.23
CA PRO A 310 -34.11 -19.99 -5.23
C PRO A 310 -33.48 -19.61 -6.58
N ASP A 311 -32.17 -19.34 -6.61
CA ASP A 311 -31.39 -19.03 -7.82
C ASP A 311 -30.08 -19.85 -7.79
N VAL A 312 -30.18 -21.13 -8.21
CA VAL A 312 -29.20 -22.22 -8.05
C VAL A 312 -27.73 -21.83 -8.33
N LEU A 313 -27.47 -20.95 -9.29
CA LEU A 313 -26.10 -20.53 -9.66
C LEU A 313 -25.87 -19.01 -9.60
N CYS A 314 -26.91 -18.21 -9.39
CA CYS A 314 -26.89 -16.75 -9.54
C CYS A 314 -26.98 -15.98 -8.21
N LEU A 315 -27.17 -16.66 -7.07
CA LEU A 315 -27.23 -15.96 -5.79
C LEU A 315 -25.86 -15.42 -5.36
N PRO A 316 -25.82 -14.17 -4.87
CA PRO A 316 -24.65 -13.63 -4.20
C PRO A 316 -24.40 -14.38 -2.89
N GLU A 317 -23.13 -14.64 -2.59
CA GLU A 317 -22.72 -15.19 -1.29
C GLU A 317 -23.13 -14.29 -0.11
N GLN A 318 -23.65 -14.92 0.95
CA GLN A 318 -23.88 -14.30 2.26
C GLN A 318 -22.75 -14.61 3.22
#